data_AF-A0A0N5D6Z2-F1
#
_entry.id   AF-A0A0N5D6Z2-F1
#
_cell.length_a   1.000
_cell.length_b   1.000
_cell.length_c   1.000
_cell.angle_alpha   90.00
_cell.angle_beta   90.00
_cell.angle_gamma   90.00
#
_symmetry.space_group_name_H-M   'P 1'
#
loop_
_entity.id
_entity.type
_entity.pdbx_description
1 polymer ?
#
loop_
_entity_poly.entity_id
_entity_poly.type
_entity_poly.pdbx_seq_one_letter_code
_entity_poly.pdbx_strand_id
1 'polypeptide(L)'
;MDECFMTRDGDQHDNSTSITERMTSPPDTLLTDTDMMVEKENVKSFSDDGNTDDETGQSITPAQLVTIITNAWQNEICAPRLLPHMENIVDLMIDQLESMEGNFNRCSDHTSLKVILHKMEVQRLAYMTNEYIRTRLKKIENDVEELQNEDIEREKINAQRLLSTTERVFAERFEIMKRNLMDTCFLERIPPALRRLPTTKIDMSKERVIVEVTSNTHEKSVIPEMTDILSERSVDLPPGSIHFIPYPSIANLLEANKVRLL
;
A
#
# COMPACT_ATOMS: atom_id res chain seq x y z
N MET A 1 -53.28 14.82 -81.40
CA MET A 1 -52.65 15.24 -80.14
C MET A 1 -51.16 15.36 -80.41
N ASP A 2 -50.78 16.06 -81.47
CA ASP A 2 -50.70 17.54 -81.61
C ASP A 2 -49.29 17.94 -81.13
N GLU A 3 -48.36 18.28 -82.04
CA GLU A 3 -48.12 19.65 -82.55
C GLU A 3 -47.95 20.65 -81.40
N CYS A 4 -46.94 21.53 -81.31
CA CYS A 4 -46.29 22.36 -82.31
C CYS A 4 -45.13 23.05 -81.53
N PHE A 5 -43.89 23.04 -82.02
CA PHE A 5 -43.25 24.19 -82.69
C PHE A 5 -42.94 25.42 -81.81
N MET A 6 -41.64 25.74 -81.71
CA MET A 6 -41.01 26.98 -82.23
C MET A 6 -40.88 28.04 -81.12
N THR A 7 -39.83 28.84 -80.99
CA THR A 7 -38.76 29.32 -81.89
C THR A 7 -37.74 30.08 -81.02
N ARG A 8 -36.47 30.18 -81.48
CA ARG A 8 -35.68 31.42 -81.74
C ARG A 8 -35.90 32.63 -80.83
N ASP A 9 -34.94 33.50 -80.48
CA ASP A 9 -33.60 33.87 -80.94
C ASP A 9 -33.13 34.94 -79.93
N GLY A 10 -31.83 35.26 -79.93
CA GLY A 10 -31.34 36.63 -79.71
C GLY A 10 -31.20 37.07 -78.26
N ASP A 11 -30.00 37.37 -77.76
CA ASP A 11 -29.10 38.47 -78.11
C ASP A 11 -29.16 39.58 -77.05
N GLN A 12 -27.98 39.81 -76.49
CA GLN A 12 -27.39 41.12 -76.22
C GLN A 12 -27.86 42.01 -75.06
N HIS A 13 -26.83 42.30 -74.26
CA HIS A 13 -26.40 43.59 -73.73
C HIS A 13 -27.01 44.13 -72.42
N ASP A 14 -26.07 44.23 -71.48
CA ASP A 14 -25.77 45.36 -70.60
C ASP A 14 -26.83 45.83 -69.61
N ASN A 15 -26.55 45.57 -68.33
CA ASN A 15 -26.38 46.70 -67.41
C ASN A 15 -25.60 46.30 -66.13
N SER A 16 -24.45 46.96 -65.96
CA SER A 16 -23.99 47.65 -64.75
C SER A 16 -24.32 47.05 -63.37
N THR A 17 -23.28 46.78 -62.57
CA THR A 17 -23.01 47.27 -61.18
C THR A 17 -21.93 46.33 -60.58
N SER A 18 -20.64 46.66 -60.70
CA SER A 18 -19.80 47.35 -59.71
C SER A 18 -19.55 46.60 -58.37
N ILE A 19 -18.25 46.51 -58.03
CA ILE A 19 -17.67 46.42 -56.67
C ILE A 19 -17.73 45.01 -56.03
N THR A 20 -16.65 44.23 -56.00
CA THR A 20 -15.59 44.37 -54.99
C THR A 20 -14.31 43.58 -55.38
N GLU A 21 -13.19 44.12 -54.93
CA GLU A 21 -11.82 43.75 -55.22
C GLU A 21 -11.41 42.34 -54.77
N ARG A 22 -10.64 41.68 -55.64
CA ARG A 22 -9.68 40.65 -55.24
C ARG A 22 -8.51 41.33 -54.55
N MET A 23 -8.21 40.95 -53.31
CA MET A 23 -6.89 41.13 -52.72
C MET A 23 -6.24 39.78 -52.48
N THR A 24 -5.23 39.55 -53.31
CA THR A 24 -4.11 38.63 -53.15
C THR A 24 -3.38 38.83 -51.82
N SER A 25 -2.99 37.71 -51.22
CA SER A 25 -2.10 37.58 -50.07
C SER A 25 -0.78 38.35 -50.23
N PRO A 26 -0.19 38.83 -49.10
CA PRO A 26 1.25 38.80 -48.93
C PRO A 26 1.63 38.33 -47.48
N PRO A 27 2.91 38.22 -47.10
CA PRO A 27 3.57 36.93 -46.87
C PRO A 27 3.93 36.70 -45.39
N ASP A 28 4.40 35.48 -45.12
CA ASP A 28 5.00 35.03 -43.87
C ASP A 28 5.85 36.09 -43.17
N THR A 29 5.52 36.37 -41.91
CA THR A 29 6.46 36.92 -40.94
C THR A 29 6.36 36.08 -39.67
N LEU A 30 7.44 35.32 -39.42
CA LEU A 30 7.69 34.58 -38.19
C LEU A 30 7.51 35.50 -36.97
N LEU A 31 6.47 35.23 -36.19
CA LEU A 31 6.29 35.80 -34.86
C LEU A 31 6.45 34.67 -33.85
N THR A 32 7.39 34.92 -32.96
CA THR A 32 7.90 34.09 -31.87
C THR A 32 6.80 33.60 -30.94
N ASP A 33 6.81 32.31 -30.64
CA ASP A 33 6.06 31.69 -29.55
C ASP A 33 6.49 32.30 -28.21
N THR A 34 5.77 33.34 -27.79
CA THR A 34 5.77 33.87 -26.43
C THR A 34 4.33 34.21 -26.10
N ASP A 35 3.88 33.67 -24.97
CA ASP A 35 2.57 33.82 -24.32
C ASP A 35 1.39 33.02 -24.86
N MET A 36 1.29 31.76 -24.41
CA MET A 36 0.02 31.22 -23.88
C MET A 36 0.28 30.25 -22.71
N MET A 37 0.11 30.78 -21.50
CA MET A 37 -0.39 30.12 -20.27
C MET A 37 0.22 28.75 -19.89
N VAL A 38 1.38 28.81 -19.21
CA VAL A 38 1.77 27.80 -18.23
C VAL A 38 0.90 28.01 -16.99
N GLU A 39 -0.14 27.21 -16.82
CA GLU A 39 -0.79 27.08 -15.51
C GLU A 39 0.24 26.48 -14.54
N LYS A 40 0.62 27.30 -13.57
CA LYS A 40 1.60 26.97 -12.54
C LYS A 40 1.06 25.81 -11.71
N GLU A 41 1.69 24.64 -11.83
CA GLU A 41 1.66 23.62 -10.80
C GLU A 41 2.10 24.27 -9.48
N ASN A 42 1.17 24.37 -8.53
CA ASN A 42 1.48 24.80 -7.18
C ASN A 42 2.13 23.61 -6.44
N VAL A 43 3.36 23.28 -6.83
CA VAL A 43 4.26 22.48 -6.01
C VAL A 43 4.56 23.32 -4.77
N LYS A 44 4.04 22.88 -3.62
CA LYS A 44 4.30 23.53 -2.34
C LYS A 44 5.78 23.36 -2.02
N SER A 45 6.59 24.33 -2.41
CA SER A 45 8.00 24.44 -2.07
C SER A 45 8.12 24.57 -0.55
N PHE A 46 8.73 23.57 0.08
CA PHE A 46 9.18 23.63 1.47
C PHE A 46 10.28 24.69 1.58
N SER A 47 10.07 25.67 2.45
CA SER A 47 11.06 26.69 2.77
C SER A 47 12.23 26.08 3.55
N ASP A 48 13.42 26.25 2.99
CA ASP A 48 14.73 26.09 3.60
C ASP A 48 15.00 27.27 4.55
N ASP A 49 15.15 26.99 5.85
CA ASP A 49 15.87 27.86 6.79
C ASP A 49 16.41 27.02 7.96
N GLY A 50 17.73 27.05 8.15
CA GLY A 50 18.37 26.77 9.44
C GLY A 50 18.82 25.34 9.75
N ASN A 51 19.98 24.97 9.20
CA ASN A 51 20.95 23.96 9.68
C ASN A 51 20.78 23.44 11.13
N THR A 52 20.29 22.20 11.29
CA THR A 52 20.65 21.28 12.37
C THR A 52 20.79 19.88 11.78
N ASP A 53 22.00 19.32 11.86
CA ASP A 53 22.32 17.95 11.48
C ASP A 53 21.50 16.95 12.30
N ASP A 54 20.48 16.33 11.68
CA ASP A 54 19.81 15.13 12.18
C ASP A 54 19.51 14.20 10.97
N GLU A 55 20.27 13.10 10.86
CA GLU A 55 20.20 12.09 9.78
C GLU A 55 18.94 11.20 9.83
N THR A 56 17.75 11.76 10.06
CA THR A 56 16.46 11.03 10.06
C THR A 56 15.35 11.71 9.24
N GLY A 57 15.72 12.63 8.34
CA GLY A 57 14.78 13.42 7.54
C GLY A 57 14.61 13.02 6.07
N GLN A 58 14.85 11.76 5.68
CA GLN A 58 14.62 11.36 4.28
C GLN A 58 13.12 11.26 4.00
N SER A 59 12.61 12.15 3.16
CA SER A 59 11.25 12.07 2.63
C SER A 59 11.08 10.78 1.83
N ILE A 60 10.23 9.88 2.31
CA ILE A 60 9.94 8.62 1.63
C ILE A 60 9.23 8.97 0.31
N THR A 61 9.80 8.56 -0.82
CA THR A 61 9.17 8.78 -2.12
C THR A 61 7.96 7.84 -2.28
N PRO A 62 6.92 8.21 -3.06
CA PRO A 62 5.76 7.35 -3.28
C PRO A 62 6.11 5.96 -3.83
N ALA A 63 7.12 5.88 -4.70
CA ALA A 63 7.58 4.61 -5.25
C ALA A 63 8.22 3.71 -4.16
N GLN A 64 9.04 4.30 -3.29
CA GLN A 64 9.62 3.57 -2.16
C GLN A 64 8.52 3.12 -1.18
N LEU A 65 7.53 3.97 -0.92
CA LEU A 65 6.41 3.63 -0.05
C LEU A 65 5.68 2.38 -0.52
N VAL A 66 5.39 2.28 -1.82
CA VAL A 66 4.77 1.10 -2.44
C VAL A 66 5.64 -0.15 -2.24
N THR A 67 6.96 -0.05 -2.41
CA THR A 67 7.84 -1.22 -2.20
C THR A 67 7.86 -1.69 -0.74
N ILE A 68 7.85 -0.75 0.21
CA ILE A 68 7.88 -1.06 1.65
C ILE A 68 6.57 -1.76 2.04
N ILE A 69 5.42 -1.20 1.66
CA ILE A 69 4.11 -1.80 1.99
C ILE A 69 3.93 -3.16 1.29
N THR A 70 4.43 -3.35 0.07
CA THR A 70 4.36 -4.66 -0.61
C THR A 70 5.18 -5.72 0.13
N ASN A 71 6.41 -5.38 0.55
CA ASN A 71 7.22 -6.30 1.35
C ASN A 71 6.57 -6.59 2.72
N ALA A 72 6.04 -5.56 3.38
CA ALA A 72 5.31 -5.68 4.64
C ALA A 72 4.14 -6.65 4.52
N TRP A 73 3.34 -6.45 3.48
CA TRP A 73 2.16 -7.24 3.20
C TRP A 73 2.50 -8.69 2.90
N GLN A 74 3.50 -8.95 2.07
CA GLN A 74 3.96 -10.30 1.78
C GLN A 74 4.49 -11.01 3.03
N ASN A 75 5.34 -10.32 3.81
CA ASN A 75 5.85 -10.86 5.06
C ASN A 75 4.72 -11.17 6.05
N GLU A 76 3.71 -10.30 6.16
CA GLU A 76 2.58 -10.52 7.06
C GLU A 76 1.68 -11.68 6.62
N ILE A 77 1.48 -11.91 5.32
CA ILE A 77 0.72 -13.08 4.83
C ILE A 77 1.46 -14.38 5.14
N CYS A 78 2.77 -14.42 4.91
CA CYS A 78 3.55 -15.65 5.01
C CYS A 78 4.07 -15.91 6.43
N ALA A 79 4.10 -14.90 7.30
CA ALA A 79 4.44 -15.09 8.70
C ALA A 79 3.28 -15.76 9.43
N PRO A 80 3.52 -16.82 10.21
CA PRO A 80 2.46 -17.43 10.99
C PRO A 80 2.15 -16.64 12.27
N ARG A 81 3.11 -15.84 12.76
CA ARG A 81 2.93 -14.90 13.89
C ARG A 81 2.73 -13.47 13.38
N LEU A 82 2.16 -12.63 14.23
CA LEU A 82 2.06 -11.19 14.00
C LEU A 82 3.46 -10.55 13.99
N LEU A 83 3.72 -9.68 13.02
CA LEU A 83 4.97 -8.91 12.91
C LEU A 83 4.83 -7.52 13.56
N PRO A 84 5.93 -6.81 13.84
CA PRO A 84 5.87 -5.44 14.34
C PRO A 84 5.07 -4.51 13.41
N HIS A 85 4.21 -3.68 13.98
CA HIS A 85 3.34 -2.82 13.18
C HIS A 85 4.13 -1.65 12.56
N MET A 86 3.85 -1.36 11.29
CA MET A 86 4.38 -0.18 10.58
C MET A 86 3.30 0.91 10.45
N GLU A 87 2.86 1.46 11.59
CA GLU A 87 1.77 2.45 11.70
C GLU A 87 1.99 3.64 10.75
N ASN A 88 3.15 4.27 10.83
CA ASN A 88 3.50 5.43 10.00
C ASN A 88 3.40 5.15 8.49
N ILE A 89 3.74 3.93 8.05
CA ILE A 89 3.73 3.54 6.63
C ILE A 89 2.30 3.30 6.16
N VAL A 90 1.48 2.67 7.00
CA VAL A 90 0.06 2.41 6.70
C VAL A 90 -0.72 3.72 6.65
N ASP A 91 -0.53 4.59 7.64
CA ASP A 91 -1.19 5.90 7.70
C ASP A 91 -0.81 6.76 6.48
N LEU A 92 0.49 6.82 6.16
CA LEU A 92 0.95 7.52 4.97
C LEU A 92 0.34 6.94 3.68
N MET A 93 0.23 5.61 3.56
CA MET A 93 -0.42 4.98 2.41
C MET A 93 -1.91 5.34 2.31
N ILE A 94 -2.63 5.37 3.43
CA ILE A 94 -4.05 5.76 3.46
C ILE A 94 -4.20 7.22 3.02
N ASP A 95 -3.40 8.13 3.57
CA ASP A 95 -3.42 9.55 3.21
C ASP A 95 -3.13 9.77 1.71
N GLN A 96 -2.15 9.05 1.15
CA GLN A 96 -1.85 9.13 -0.28
C GLN A 96 -3.01 8.60 -1.14
N LEU A 97 -3.64 7.49 -0.75
CA LEU A 97 -4.77 6.93 -1.48
C LEU A 97 -5.98 7.87 -1.46
N GLU A 98 -6.29 8.48 -0.31
CA GLU A 98 -7.38 9.46 -0.19
C GLU A 98 -7.10 10.72 -1.02
N SER A 99 -5.86 11.21 -1.01
CA SER A 99 -5.45 12.34 -1.84
C SER A 99 -5.62 12.06 -3.34
N MET A 100 -5.18 10.88 -3.80
CA MET A 100 -5.33 10.47 -5.20
C MET A 100 -6.82 10.32 -5.58
N GLU A 101 -7.65 9.75 -4.70
CA GLU A 101 -9.08 9.62 -4.93
C GLU A 101 -9.79 10.98 -5.00
N GLY A 102 -9.44 11.90 -4.10
CA GLY A 102 -9.93 13.28 -4.10
C GLY A 102 -9.57 14.03 -5.39
N ASN A 103 -8.40 13.77 -5.96
CA ASN A 103 -7.98 14.37 -7.23
C ASN A 103 -8.81 13.86 -8.42
N PHE A 104 -9.15 12.56 -8.48
CA PHE A 104 -10.00 12.03 -9.56
C PHE A 104 -11.42 12.59 -9.51
N ASN A 105 -11.96 12.80 -8.32
CA ASN A 105 -13.30 13.38 -8.15
C ASN A 105 -13.38 14.84 -8.64
N ARG A 106 -12.25 15.52 -8.80
CA ARG A 106 -12.15 16.89 -9.32
C ARG A 106 -11.89 16.95 -10.82
N CYS A 107 -11.47 15.84 -11.45
CA CYS A 107 -11.24 15.79 -12.88
C CYS A 107 -12.58 15.71 -13.64
N SER A 108 -12.78 16.56 -14.64
CA SER A 108 -13.98 16.53 -15.51
C SER A 108 -13.97 15.34 -16.48
N ASP A 109 -12.78 14.90 -16.90
CA ASP A 109 -12.58 13.97 -18.02
C ASP A 109 -12.32 12.54 -17.54
N HIS A 110 -13.39 11.91 -17.06
CA HIS A 110 -13.36 10.54 -16.51
C HIS A 110 -13.05 9.44 -17.54
N THR A 111 -13.16 9.73 -18.84
CA THR A 111 -12.89 8.79 -19.94
C THR A 111 -11.45 8.78 -20.42
N SER A 112 -10.60 9.67 -19.89
CA SER A 112 -9.18 9.68 -20.25
C SER A 112 -8.49 8.40 -19.75
N LEU A 113 -7.68 7.78 -20.61
CA LEU A 113 -6.93 6.56 -20.25
C LEU A 113 -6.04 6.76 -19.01
N LYS A 114 -5.52 7.98 -18.82
CA LYS A 114 -4.72 8.36 -17.65
C LYS A 114 -5.52 8.24 -16.35
N VAL A 115 -6.76 8.74 -16.31
CA VAL A 115 -7.63 8.64 -15.13
C VAL A 115 -8.00 7.19 -14.85
N ILE A 116 -8.30 6.40 -15.89
CA ILE A 116 -8.60 4.96 -15.75
C ILE A 116 -7.40 4.21 -15.16
N LEU A 117 -6.20 4.45 -15.67
CA LEU A 117 -4.97 3.80 -15.18
C LEU A 117 -4.71 4.12 -13.71
N HIS A 118 -4.81 5.39 -13.33
CA HIS A 118 -4.60 5.77 -11.94
C HIS A 118 -5.68 5.22 -11.00
N LYS A 119 -6.94 5.14 -11.45
CA LYS A 119 -8.02 4.51 -10.69
C LYS A 119 -7.77 3.02 -10.44
N MET A 120 -7.30 2.29 -11.46
CA MET A 120 -6.90 0.89 -11.31
C MET A 120 -5.78 0.72 -10.29
N GLU A 121 -4.78 1.61 -10.31
CA GLU A 121 -3.67 1.54 -9.36
C GLU A 121 -4.10 1.84 -7.93
N VAL A 122 -4.97 2.84 -7.72
CA VAL A 122 -5.55 3.10 -6.39
C VAL A 122 -6.33 1.89 -5.88
N GLN A 123 -7.12 1.23 -6.73
CA GLN A 123 -7.83 0.01 -6.33
C GLN A 123 -6.86 -1.13 -5.95
N ARG A 124 -5.77 -1.30 -6.70
CA ARG A 124 -4.74 -2.31 -6.42
C ARG A 124 -4.04 -2.06 -5.07
N LEU A 125 -3.61 -0.83 -4.83
CA LEU A 125 -2.94 -0.43 -3.59
C LEU A 125 -3.88 -0.47 -2.40
N ALA A 126 -5.12 0.00 -2.55
CA ALA A 126 -6.14 -0.07 -1.51
C ALA A 126 -6.47 -1.53 -1.13
N TYR A 127 -6.55 -2.44 -2.12
CA TYR A 127 -6.72 -3.87 -1.83
C TYR A 127 -5.56 -4.41 -0.98
N MET A 128 -4.33 -4.11 -1.37
CA MET A 128 -3.13 -4.56 -0.66
C MET A 128 -3.09 -4.05 0.79
N THR A 129 -3.31 -2.76 1.02
CA THR A 129 -3.35 -2.16 2.37
C THR A 129 -4.47 -2.77 3.22
N ASN A 130 -5.66 -2.95 2.64
CA ASN A 130 -6.78 -3.58 3.34
C ASN A 130 -6.49 -5.04 3.70
N GLU A 131 -5.87 -5.80 2.81
CA GLU A 131 -5.54 -7.20 3.06
C GLU A 131 -4.46 -7.35 4.13
N TYR A 132 -3.49 -6.45 4.16
CA TYR A 132 -2.52 -6.35 5.25
C TYR A 132 -3.21 -6.19 6.61
N ILE A 133 -4.08 -5.17 6.75
CA ILE A 133 -4.80 -4.91 8.01
C ILE A 133 -5.72 -6.10 8.38
N ARG A 134 -6.45 -6.68 7.41
CA ARG A 134 -7.31 -7.83 7.66
C ARG A 134 -6.54 -9.06 8.14
N THR A 135 -5.38 -9.33 7.54
CA THR A 135 -4.54 -10.46 7.92
C THR A 135 -4.05 -10.29 9.36
N ARG A 136 -3.62 -9.08 9.71
CA ARG A 136 -3.22 -8.75 11.09
C ARG A 136 -4.34 -8.92 12.09
N LEU A 137 -5.54 -8.39 11.79
CA LEU A 137 -6.70 -8.54 12.67
C LEU A 137 -7.07 -10.01 12.91
N LYS A 138 -7.01 -10.87 11.89
CA LYS A 138 -7.25 -12.31 12.04
C LYS A 138 -6.23 -12.96 12.98
N LYS A 139 -4.96 -12.60 12.86
CA LYS A 139 -3.90 -13.12 13.76
C LYS A 139 -4.09 -12.63 15.19
N ILE A 140 -4.44 -11.36 15.35
CA ILE A 140 -4.78 -10.79 16.67
C ILE A 140 -5.94 -11.56 17.27
N GLU A 141 -7.01 -11.80 16.52
CA GLU A 141 -8.20 -12.52 16.98
C GLU A 141 -7.89 -13.94 17.51
N ASN A 142 -6.92 -14.62 16.90
CA ASN A 142 -6.47 -15.94 17.35
C ASN A 142 -5.77 -15.88 18.72
N ASP A 143 -4.84 -14.93 18.92
CA ASP A 143 -3.90 -14.91 20.07
C ASP A 143 -3.89 -13.62 20.89
N VAL A 144 -5.06 -13.02 21.11
CA VAL A 144 -5.19 -11.72 21.78
C VAL A 144 -4.43 -11.65 23.12
N GLU A 145 -4.56 -12.66 23.97
CA GLU A 145 -3.98 -12.64 25.33
C GLU A 145 -2.45 -12.73 25.31
N GLU A 146 -1.86 -13.54 24.43
CA GLU A 146 -0.40 -13.66 24.32
C GLU A 146 0.21 -12.39 23.71
N LEU A 147 -0.41 -11.86 22.66
CA LEU A 147 0.05 -10.67 21.96
C LEU A 147 -0.01 -9.41 22.84
N GLN A 148 -1.07 -9.25 23.64
CA GLN A 148 -1.15 -8.13 24.59
C GLN A 148 -0.05 -8.21 25.67
N ASN A 149 0.20 -9.40 26.21
CA ASN A 149 1.26 -9.59 27.20
C ASN A 149 2.63 -9.29 26.59
N GLU A 150 2.89 -9.76 25.37
CA GLU A 150 4.13 -9.48 24.66
C GLU A 150 4.31 -7.98 24.37
N ASP A 151 3.27 -7.28 23.93
CA ASP A 151 3.34 -5.84 23.66
C ASP A 151 3.70 -5.04 24.92
N ILE A 152 3.13 -5.43 26.08
CA ILE A 152 3.49 -4.85 27.38
C ILE A 152 4.95 -5.11 27.74
N GLU A 153 5.47 -6.33 27.51
CA GLU A 153 6.88 -6.64 27.77
C GLU A 153 7.83 -5.89 26.81
N ARG A 154 7.45 -5.76 25.54
CA ARG A 154 8.21 -4.99 24.54
C ARG A 154 8.24 -3.50 24.87
N GLU A 155 7.13 -2.94 25.37
CA GLU A 155 7.05 -1.54 25.81
C GLU A 155 8.01 -1.27 26.98
N LYS A 156 8.14 -2.19 27.93
CA LYS A 156 9.12 -2.07 29.03
C LYS A 156 10.57 -2.03 28.54
N ILE A 157 10.85 -2.73 27.44
CA ILE A 157 12.19 -2.87 26.85
C ILE A 157 12.45 -1.73 25.82
N ASN A 158 11.47 -0.85 25.57
CA ASN A 158 11.50 0.15 24.49
C ASN A 158 11.79 -0.47 23.10
N ALA A 159 11.32 -1.69 22.87
CA ALA A 159 11.40 -2.33 21.56
C ALA A 159 10.31 -1.80 20.61
N GLN A 160 10.40 -2.16 19.33
CA GLN A 160 9.36 -1.79 18.36
C GLN A 160 8.01 -2.38 18.77
N ARG A 161 6.97 -1.53 18.78
CA ARG A 161 5.61 -1.91 19.16
C ARG A 161 5.06 -2.97 18.22
N LEU A 162 4.38 -3.95 18.80
CA LEU A 162 3.81 -5.06 18.05
C LEU A 162 2.43 -4.70 17.49
N LEU A 163 1.63 -3.99 18.30
CA LEU A 163 0.28 -3.54 17.94
C LEU A 163 0.24 -2.03 17.69
N SER A 164 -0.58 -1.61 16.72
CA SER A 164 -1.02 -0.21 16.59
C SER A 164 -1.82 0.24 17.81
N THR A 165 -1.89 1.56 18.00
CA THR A 165 -2.83 2.19 18.93
C THR A 165 -4.28 1.74 18.69
N THR A 166 -4.70 1.60 17.43
CA THR A 166 -6.05 1.19 17.04
C THR A 166 -6.27 -0.31 17.25
N GLU A 167 -5.27 -1.13 16.91
CA GLU A 167 -5.27 -2.59 17.11
C GLU A 167 -5.37 -2.95 18.60
N ARG A 168 -4.70 -2.20 19.48
CA ARG A 168 -4.78 -2.41 20.93
C ARG A 168 -6.18 -2.17 21.49
N VAL A 169 -6.86 -1.12 21.02
CA VAL A 169 -8.26 -0.85 21.40
C VAL A 169 -9.18 -1.96 20.89
N PHE A 170 -8.93 -2.49 19.69
CA PHE A 170 -9.65 -3.64 19.17
C PHE A 170 -9.42 -4.90 20.03
N ALA A 171 -8.17 -5.20 20.37
CA ALA A 171 -7.78 -6.35 21.19
C ALA A 171 -8.44 -6.31 22.58
N GLU A 172 -8.42 -5.17 23.27
CA GLU A 172 -9.06 -4.99 24.58
C GLU A 172 -10.57 -5.21 24.50
N ARG A 173 -11.23 -4.60 23.50
CA ARG A 173 -12.68 -4.76 23.30
C ARG A 173 -13.05 -6.20 22.97
N PHE A 174 -12.24 -6.87 22.14
CA PHE A 174 -12.46 -8.26 21.77
C PHE A 174 -12.31 -9.19 22.98
N GLU A 175 -11.31 -8.98 23.83
CA GLU A 175 -11.11 -9.77 25.05
C GLU A 175 -12.30 -9.65 26.00
N ILE A 176 -12.81 -8.44 26.23
CA ILE A 176 -13.99 -8.18 27.05
C ILE A 176 -15.21 -8.90 26.46
N MET A 177 -15.43 -8.77 25.14
CA MET A 177 -16.54 -9.43 24.45
C MET A 177 -16.45 -10.95 24.55
N LYS A 178 -15.26 -11.53 24.30
CA LYS A 178 -14.99 -12.95 24.40
C LYS A 178 -15.25 -13.45 25.82
N ARG A 179 -14.77 -12.73 26.84
CA ARG A 179 -15.01 -13.06 28.26
C ARG A 179 -16.51 -13.09 28.59
N ASN A 180 -17.24 -12.04 28.21
CA ASN A 180 -18.69 -11.96 28.43
C ASN A 180 -19.46 -13.10 27.74
N LEU A 181 -19.05 -13.47 26.53
CA LEU A 181 -19.63 -14.61 25.82
C LEU A 181 -19.36 -15.93 26.58
N MET A 182 -18.13 -16.17 27.01
CA MET A 182 -17.78 -17.38 27.76
C MET A 182 -18.50 -17.44 29.12
N ASP A 183 -18.63 -16.29 29.79
CA ASP A 183 -19.40 -16.09 31.03
C ASP A 183 -20.85 -16.53 30.87
N THR A 184 -21.55 -15.97 29.89
CA THR A 184 -22.95 -16.29 29.60
C THR A 184 -23.16 -17.71 29.08
N CYS A 185 -22.21 -18.26 28.30
CA CYS A 185 -22.37 -19.59 27.71
C CYS A 185 -22.16 -20.73 28.72
N PHE A 186 -21.09 -20.70 29.51
CA PHE A 186 -20.75 -21.84 30.36
C PHE A 186 -19.99 -21.53 31.65
N LEU A 187 -19.22 -20.45 31.74
CA LEU A 187 -18.38 -20.19 32.92
C LEU A 187 -19.21 -19.90 34.19
N GLU A 188 -20.44 -19.40 34.06
CA GLU A 188 -21.38 -19.29 35.18
C GLU A 188 -21.68 -20.65 35.85
N ARG A 189 -21.70 -21.72 35.06
CA ARG A 189 -22.04 -23.09 35.51
C ARG A 189 -20.83 -23.87 36.02
N ILE A 190 -19.63 -23.36 35.78
CA ILE A 190 -18.37 -23.98 36.19
C ILE A 190 -18.00 -23.51 37.62
N PRO A 191 -17.50 -24.41 38.50
CA PRO A 191 -17.00 -24.03 39.81
C PRO A 191 -15.94 -22.93 39.75
N PRO A 192 -15.88 -22.01 40.73
CA PRO A 192 -15.01 -20.84 40.69
C PRO A 192 -13.52 -21.16 40.52
N ALA A 193 -13.06 -22.33 40.99
CA ALA A 193 -11.67 -22.78 40.81
C ALA A 193 -11.28 -23.03 39.35
N LEU A 194 -12.24 -23.32 38.47
CA LEU A 194 -12.03 -23.63 37.05
C LEU A 194 -12.56 -22.54 36.12
N ARG A 195 -13.05 -21.42 36.67
CA ARG A 195 -13.58 -20.29 35.90
C ARG A 195 -12.47 -19.50 35.18
N ARG A 196 -11.23 -19.62 35.64
CA ARG A 196 -10.06 -19.01 34.98
C ARG A 196 -9.60 -19.91 33.83
N LEU A 197 -9.80 -19.43 32.60
CA LEU A 197 -9.29 -20.12 31.41
C LEU A 197 -7.76 -19.97 31.34
N PRO A 198 -7.03 -21.04 30.99
CA PRO A 198 -5.60 -20.95 30.76
C PRO A 198 -5.31 -20.20 29.46
N THR A 199 -4.32 -19.32 29.49
CA THR A 199 -3.69 -18.75 28.29
C THR A 199 -2.95 -19.87 27.55
N THR A 200 -3.51 -20.35 26.44
CA THR A 200 -2.81 -21.30 25.56
C THR A 200 -1.82 -20.53 24.70
N LYS A 201 -0.53 -20.84 24.82
CA LYS A 201 0.49 -20.35 23.89
C LYS A 201 0.45 -21.17 22.62
N ILE A 202 0.56 -20.53 21.45
CA ILE A 202 0.70 -21.29 20.21
C ILE A 202 2.10 -21.91 20.12
N ASP A 203 2.17 -23.22 19.91
CA ASP A 203 3.42 -23.92 19.65
C ASP A 203 3.88 -23.72 18.20
N MET A 204 4.80 -22.77 18.01
CA MET A 204 5.36 -22.40 16.70
C MET A 204 6.58 -23.25 16.30
N SER A 205 6.97 -24.25 17.12
CA SER A 205 8.21 -25.01 16.90
C SER A 205 8.21 -25.81 15.59
N LYS A 206 7.01 -26.14 15.09
CA LYS A 206 6.82 -27.00 13.91
C LYS A 206 6.55 -26.22 12.64
N GLU A 207 6.22 -24.95 12.73
CA GLU A 207 5.91 -24.16 11.55
C GLU A 207 7.18 -23.83 10.79
N ARG A 208 7.09 -23.91 9.47
CA ARG A 208 8.19 -23.73 8.53
C ARG A 208 7.74 -22.73 7.48
N VAL A 209 8.63 -21.82 7.12
CA VAL A 209 8.35 -20.76 6.15
C VAL A 209 9.40 -20.79 5.05
N ILE A 210 9.02 -20.35 3.86
CA ILE A 210 9.93 -20.16 2.73
C ILE A 210 10.52 -18.76 2.82
N VAL A 211 11.83 -18.70 2.73
CA VAL A 211 12.61 -17.54 3.10
C VAL A 211 13.58 -17.20 1.98
N GLU A 212 13.58 -15.95 1.54
CA GLU A 212 14.55 -15.40 0.61
C GLU A 212 15.49 -14.44 1.34
N VAL A 213 16.81 -14.63 1.15
CA VAL A 213 17.82 -13.79 1.77
C VAL A 213 18.05 -12.55 0.92
N THR A 214 17.49 -11.42 1.34
CA THR A 214 17.65 -10.12 0.66
C THR A 214 19.00 -9.47 0.97
N SER A 215 19.63 -9.84 2.08
CA SER A 215 20.90 -9.25 2.51
C SER A 215 22.07 -9.64 1.62
N ASN A 216 22.97 -8.67 1.38
CA ASN A 216 24.25 -8.89 0.69
C ASN A 216 25.32 -9.55 1.58
N THR A 217 25.01 -9.76 2.87
CA THR A 217 25.93 -10.33 3.86
C THR A 217 25.58 -11.80 4.12
N HIS A 218 26.59 -12.63 4.33
CA HIS A 218 26.40 -14.03 4.73
C HIS A 218 25.83 -14.07 6.15
N GLU A 219 24.57 -14.49 6.28
CA GLU A 219 23.93 -14.64 7.57
C GLU A 219 23.95 -16.10 8.01
N LYS A 220 23.87 -16.33 9.31
CA LYS A 220 23.76 -17.67 9.87
C LYS A 220 22.48 -17.72 10.68
N SER A 221 21.63 -18.69 10.41
CA SER A 221 20.46 -18.98 11.22
C SER A 221 20.70 -20.28 11.97
N VAL A 222 20.39 -20.28 13.26
CA VAL A 222 20.52 -21.46 14.12
C VAL A 222 19.17 -22.17 14.13
N ILE A 223 19.16 -23.41 13.64
CA ILE A 223 17.97 -24.24 13.48
C ILE A 223 18.03 -25.39 14.50
N PRO A 224 17.01 -25.57 15.35
CA PRO A 224 16.89 -26.76 16.19
C PRO A 224 16.76 -28.02 15.33
N GLU A 225 17.54 -29.06 15.62
CA GLU A 225 17.49 -30.30 14.85
C GLU A 225 16.24 -31.12 15.19
N MET A 226 15.67 -31.79 14.18
CA MET A 226 14.39 -32.50 14.34
C MET A 226 14.53 -33.82 15.12
N THR A 227 15.77 -34.33 15.25
CA THR A 227 16.11 -35.57 15.96
C THR A 227 16.50 -35.34 17.43
N ASP A 228 17.02 -34.17 17.76
CA ASP A 228 17.39 -33.80 19.12
C ASP A 228 17.07 -32.32 19.36
N ILE A 229 16.07 -32.09 20.21
CA ILE A 229 15.48 -30.78 20.55
C ILE A 229 16.52 -29.86 21.21
N LEU A 230 17.58 -30.43 21.79
CA LEU A 230 18.67 -29.69 22.45
C LEU A 230 19.85 -29.41 21.51
N SER A 231 19.85 -29.98 20.31
CA SER A 231 20.92 -29.78 19.34
C SER A 231 20.58 -28.65 18.38
N GLU A 232 21.50 -27.71 18.26
CA GLU A 232 21.37 -26.52 17.42
C GLU A 232 22.31 -26.65 16.21
N ARG A 233 21.73 -26.62 14.99
CA ARG A 233 22.48 -26.65 13.74
C ARG A 233 22.54 -25.25 13.15
N SER A 234 23.73 -24.68 13.02
CA SER A 234 23.92 -23.45 12.25
C SER A 234 23.81 -23.73 10.76
N VAL A 235 22.88 -23.07 10.08
CA VAL A 235 22.74 -23.08 8.62
C VAL A 235 23.18 -21.73 8.08
N ASP A 236 24.12 -21.76 7.14
CA ASP A 236 24.59 -20.58 6.43
C ASP A 236 23.55 -20.18 5.37
N LEU A 237 23.22 -18.90 5.35
CA LEU A 237 22.27 -18.25 4.46
C LEU A 237 23.04 -17.36 3.48
N PRO A 238 23.35 -17.86 2.27
CA PRO A 238 23.98 -17.03 1.24
C PRO A 238 23.02 -15.95 0.71
N PRO A 239 23.55 -14.86 0.13
CA PRO A 239 22.72 -13.81 -0.46
C PRO A 239 21.93 -14.33 -1.66
N GLY A 240 20.65 -14.00 -1.74
CA GLY A 240 19.76 -14.34 -2.85
C GLY A 240 19.35 -15.82 -2.95
N SER A 241 19.63 -16.64 -1.94
CA SER A 241 19.14 -18.02 -1.88
C SER A 241 17.79 -18.13 -1.18
N ILE A 242 17.05 -19.17 -1.55
CA ILE A 242 15.76 -19.51 -0.98
C ILE A 242 15.92 -20.73 -0.07
N HIS A 243 15.43 -20.63 1.16
CA HIS A 243 15.51 -21.69 2.16
C HIS A 243 14.14 -21.99 2.78
N PHE A 244 13.99 -23.22 3.28
CA PHE A 244 12.81 -23.66 4.02
C PHE A 244 13.21 -23.99 5.47
N ILE A 245 12.84 -23.12 6.41
CA ILE A 245 13.41 -23.05 7.76
C ILE A 245 12.29 -22.80 8.79
N PRO A 246 12.44 -23.23 10.07
CA PRO A 246 11.50 -22.86 11.12
C PRO A 246 11.38 -21.36 11.34
N TYR A 247 10.15 -20.88 11.55
CA TYR A 247 9.89 -19.46 11.80
C TYR A 247 10.65 -18.89 13.02
N PRO A 248 10.75 -19.59 14.18
CA PRO A 248 11.43 -19.03 15.35
C PRO A 248 12.91 -18.67 15.11
N SER A 249 13.59 -19.43 14.25
CA SER A 249 15.01 -19.22 13.92
C SER A 249 15.27 -18.00 13.03
N ILE A 250 14.24 -17.49 12.36
CA ILE A 250 14.35 -16.37 11.41
C ILE A 250 13.67 -15.09 11.93
N ALA A 251 12.91 -15.16 13.03
CA ALA A 251 12.14 -14.02 13.56
C ALA A 251 13.00 -12.77 13.77
N ASN A 252 14.18 -12.93 14.39
CA ASN A 252 15.11 -11.82 14.62
C ASN A 252 15.69 -11.24 13.31
N LEU A 253 15.91 -12.09 12.29
CA LEU A 253 16.43 -11.65 10.99
C LEU A 253 15.36 -10.92 10.18
N LEU A 254 14.10 -11.33 10.35
CA LEU A 254 12.93 -10.70 9.74
C LEU A 254 12.66 -9.32 10.36
N GLU A 255 12.73 -9.21 11.69
CA GLU A 255 12.62 -7.90 12.38
C GLU A 255 13.74 -6.93 11.95
N ALA A 256 14.93 -7.46 11.69
CA ALA A 256 16.05 -6.67 11.18
C ALA A 256 16.02 -6.43 9.65
N ASN A 257 14.93 -6.77 8.95
CA ASN A 257 14.73 -6.58 7.51
C ASN A 257 15.80 -7.19 6.60
N LYS A 258 16.52 -8.21 7.08
CA LYS A 258 17.59 -8.87 6.31
C LYS A 258 17.09 -9.94 5.36
N VAL A 259 15.84 -10.32 5.55
CA VAL A 259 15.22 -11.53 5.01
C VAL A 259 13.79 -11.19 4.60
N ARG A 260 13.31 -11.77 3.50
CA ARG A 260 11.92 -11.66 3.03
C ARG A 260 11.25 -13.03 3.03
N LEU A 261 9.97 -13.08 3.38
CA LEU A 261 9.18 -14.29 3.27
C LEU A 261 8.55 -14.37 1.88
N LEU A 262 8.49 -15.58 1.33
CA LEU A 262 7.89 -15.87 0.02
C LEU A 262 6.51 -16.50 0.14
#